data_AF-A0A9N9GRN2-F1
#
_entry.id   AF-A0A9N9GRN2-F1
#
_cell.length_a   1.000
_cell.length_b   1.000
_cell.length_c   1.000
_cell.angle_alpha   90.00
_cell.angle_beta   90.00
_cell.angle_gamma   90.00
#
_symmetry.space_group_name_H-M   'P 1'
#
loop_
_entity.id
_entity.type
_entity.pdbx_description
1 polymer ?
#
loop_
_entity_poly.entity_id
_entity_poly.type
_entity_poly.pdbx_seq_one_letter_code
_entity_poly.pdbx_strand_id
1 'polypeptide(L)'
;MQCTKNKLRKLAKICGIVPASLPSTLQNPDITTPLLKHLKDKDSPETPALVIDWNDAGFNDTPTQDFRNGVVGQTKAAIIASLMAHGAGDYLDLNIIFAALRSVLGLGI
;
A
#
# COMPACT_ATOMS: atom_id res chain seq x y z
N MET A 1 -0.62 -5.60 23.84
CA MET A 1 0.71 -5.03 23.47
C MET A 1 1.72 -6.03 22.90
N GLN A 2 1.81 -7.30 23.35
CA GLN A 2 2.82 -8.27 22.86
C GLN A 2 2.60 -8.75 21.40
N CYS A 3 1.33 -8.89 20.97
CA CYS A 3 0.99 -9.39 19.64
C CYS A 3 1.45 -8.46 18.50
N THR A 4 1.31 -7.15 18.66
CA THR A 4 1.72 -6.13 17.68
C THR A 4 3.23 -6.12 17.46
N LYS A 5 4.02 -6.19 18.54
CA LYS A 5 5.49 -6.27 18.48
C LYS A 5 5.98 -7.51 17.70
N ASN A 6 5.30 -8.64 17.85
CA ASN A 6 5.61 -9.86 17.11
C ASN A 6 5.27 -9.77 15.61
N LYS A 7 4.18 -9.07 15.25
CA LYS A 7 3.83 -8.83 13.84
C LYS A 7 4.85 -7.91 13.15
N LEU A 8 5.22 -6.83 13.82
CA LEU A 8 6.28 -5.90 13.40
C LEU A 8 7.61 -6.61 13.12
N ARG A 9 8.05 -7.48 14.05
CA ARG A 9 9.27 -8.28 13.85
C ARG A 9 9.19 -9.20 12.63
N LYS A 10 8.03 -9.81 12.39
CA LYS A 10 7.81 -10.66 11.23
C LYS A 10 7.85 -9.86 9.92
N LEU A 11 7.22 -8.68 9.89
CA LEU A 11 7.26 -7.80 8.73
C LEU A 11 8.69 -7.33 8.45
N ALA A 12 9.41 -6.86 9.47
CA ALA A 12 10.81 -6.45 9.35
C ALA A 12 11.70 -7.57 8.78
N LYS A 13 11.48 -8.82 9.23
CA LYS A 13 12.17 -10.00 8.69
C LYS A 13 11.88 -10.23 7.21
N ILE A 14 10.62 -10.07 6.77
CA ILE A 14 10.25 -10.19 5.35
C ILE A 14 10.94 -9.10 4.52
N CYS A 15 11.00 -7.87 5.04
CA CYS A 15 11.67 -6.75 4.39
C CYS A 15 13.21 -6.79 4.49
N GLY A 16 13.80 -7.75 5.22
CA GLY A 16 15.25 -7.84 5.40
C GLY A 16 15.87 -6.72 6.25
N ILE A 17 15.07 -6.03 7.09
CA ILE A 17 15.53 -4.91 7.92
C ILE A 17 15.26 -5.16 9.41
N VAL A 18 15.87 -4.35 10.28
CA VAL A 18 15.57 -4.39 11.71
C VAL A 18 14.23 -3.68 12.00
N PRO A 19 13.45 -4.14 13.00
CA PRO A 19 12.12 -3.57 13.27
C PRO A 19 12.13 -2.06 13.57
N ALA A 20 13.20 -1.55 14.17
CA ALA A 20 13.35 -0.13 14.47
C ALA A 20 13.57 0.75 13.23
N SER A 21 13.94 0.15 12.10
CA SER A 21 14.17 0.84 10.83
C SER A 21 12.96 0.75 9.88
N LEU A 22 11.87 0.11 10.31
CA LEU A 22 10.62 0.16 9.54
C LEU A 22 10.08 1.60 9.52
N PRO A 23 9.63 2.10 8.36
CA PRO A 23 8.87 3.35 8.29
C PRO A 23 7.69 3.34 9.26
N SER A 24 7.35 4.49 9.85
CA SER A 24 6.24 4.64 10.82
C SER A 24 4.92 4.07 10.31
N THR A 25 4.64 4.24 9.02
CA THR A 25 3.46 3.70 8.33
C THR A 25 3.39 2.17 8.41
N LEU A 26 4.53 1.48 8.29
CA LEU A 26 4.64 0.03 8.47
C LEU A 26 4.74 -0.40 9.94
N GLN A 27 4.74 0.54 10.88
CA GLN A 27 4.60 0.25 12.31
C GLN A 27 3.17 0.37 12.80
N ASN A 28 2.29 1.02 12.03
CA ASN A 28 0.88 1.13 12.34
C ASN A 28 0.23 -0.28 12.30
N PRO A 29 -0.40 -0.76 13.40
CA PRO A 29 -1.03 -2.08 13.43
C PRO A 29 -2.13 -2.28 12.38
N ASP A 30 -2.82 -1.19 12.00
CA ASP A 30 -3.92 -1.21 11.04
C ASP A 30 -3.44 -1.43 9.61
N ILE A 31 -2.15 -1.16 9.33
CA ILE A 31 -1.49 -1.41 8.05
C ILE A 31 -0.66 -2.71 8.14
N THR A 32 0.06 -2.89 9.26
CA THR A 32 0.97 -4.03 9.47
C THR A 32 0.24 -5.36 9.46
N THR A 33 -0.94 -5.43 10.09
CA THR A 33 -1.71 -6.66 10.18
C THR A 33 -2.21 -7.13 8.80
N PRO A 34 -2.90 -6.30 8.01
CA PRO A 34 -3.35 -6.69 6.68
C PRO A 34 -2.19 -6.97 5.73
N LEU A 35 -1.15 -6.13 5.73
CA LEU A 35 0.03 -6.35 4.89
C LEU A 35 0.71 -7.70 5.21
N LEU A 36 0.89 -8.02 6.49
CA LEU A 36 1.50 -9.30 6.88
C LEU A 36 0.61 -10.51 6.54
N LYS A 37 -0.72 -10.34 6.52
CA LYS A 37 -1.65 -11.37 6.06
C LYS A 37 -1.49 -11.61 4.56
N HIS A 38 -1.47 -10.53 3.78
CA HIS A 38 -1.27 -10.59 2.34
C HIS A 38 0.08 -11.23 1.96
N LEU A 39 1.19 -10.78 2.57
CA LEU A 39 2.53 -11.31 2.30
C LEU A 39 2.75 -12.78 2.71
N LYS A 40 1.83 -13.34 3.51
CA LYS A 40 1.87 -14.73 3.95
C LYS A 40 0.82 -15.60 3.27
N ASP A 41 0.03 -15.01 2.39
CA ASP A 41 -0.96 -15.74 1.63
C ASP A 41 -0.25 -16.73 0.71
N LYS A 42 -0.47 -18.02 0.98
CA LYS A 42 0.14 -19.11 0.22
C LYS A 42 -0.49 -19.29 -1.15
N ASP A 43 -1.69 -18.73 -1.34
CA ASP A 43 -2.41 -18.74 -2.62
C ASP A 43 -1.98 -17.56 -3.51
N SER A 44 -1.15 -16.64 -2.99
CA SER A 44 -0.59 -15.50 -3.72
C SER A 44 0.87 -15.19 -3.33
N PRO A 45 1.78 -16.18 -3.34
CA PRO A 45 3.13 -16.05 -2.79
C PRO A 45 4.04 -15.09 -3.58
N GLU A 46 3.64 -14.70 -4.79
CA GLU A 46 4.43 -13.83 -5.68
C GLU A 46 3.73 -12.50 -6.00
N THR A 47 2.64 -12.17 -5.33
CA THR A 47 1.96 -10.89 -5.60
C THR A 47 2.70 -9.77 -4.87
N PRO A 48 3.33 -8.82 -5.60
CA PRO A 48 3.93 -7.68 -4.96
C PRO A 48 2.85 -6.78 -4.35
N ALA A 49 3.11 -6.28 -3.14
CA ALA A 49 2.30 -5.25 -2.51
C ALA A 49 3.04 -3.91 -2.55
N LEU A 50 2.35 -2.89 -3.05
CA LEU A 50 2.76 -1.49 -2.99
C LEU A 50 2.13 -0.86 -1.75
N VAL A 51 2.95 -0.27 -0.88
CA VAL A 51 2.47 0.51 0.27
C VAL A 51 2.83 1.97 0.04
N ILE A 52 1.83 2.84 0.03
CA ILE A 52 2.00 4.28 -0.21
C ILE A 52 1.71 5.05 1.07
N ASP A 53 2.71 5.82 1.51
CA ASP A 53 2.56 6.79 2.58
C ASP A 53 2.22 8.16 1.97
N TRP A 54 0.94 8.51 1.96
CA TRP A 54 0.48 9.73 1.31
C TRP A 54 0.84 10.97 2.13
N ASN A 55 1.51 11.92 1.49
CA ASN A 55 1.58 13.28 2.00
C ASN A 55 0.39 14.09 1.46
N ASP A 56 -0.71 14.15 2.22
CA ASP A 56 -1.93 14.82 1.77
C ASP A 56 -1.70 16.31 1.44
N ALA A 57 -0.80 16.98 2.17
CA ALA A 57 -0.40 18.37 1.90
C ALA A 57 0.41 18.53 0.59
N GLY A 58 0.89 17.42 0.02
CA GLY A 58 1.53 17.41 -1.29
C GLY A 58 0.53 17.60 -2.44
N PHE A 59 -0.75 17.28 -2.25
CA PHE A 59 -1.75 17.45 -3.31
C PHE A 59 -2.28 18.88 -3.28
N ASN A 60 -2.05 19.63 -4.36
CA ASN A 60 -2.62 20.95 -4.54
C ASN A 60 -3.27 21.02 -5.93
N ASP A 61 -4.59 21.22 -5.99
CA ASP A 61 -5.32 21.46 -7.23
C ASP A 61 -5.34 22.95 -7.63
N THR A 62 -4.74 23.82 -6.81
CA THR A 62 -4.65 25.24 -7.11
C THR A 62 -3.35 25.55 -7.86
N PRO A 63 -3.42 26.21 -9.03
CA PRO A 63 -2.25 26.69 -9.76
C PRO A 63 -1.67 27.92 -9.06
N THR A 64 -1.08 27.72 -7.89
CA THR A 64 -0.37 28.77 -7.16
C THR A 64 1.12 28.61 -7.41
N GLN A 65 1.76 29.72 -7.76
CA GLN A 65 3.20 29.79 -7.99
C GLN A 65 3.94 29.28 -6.75
N ASP A 66 4.87 28.34 -6.95
CA ASP A 66 5.77 27.71 -5.96
C ASP A 66 5.33 26.38 -5.29
N PHE A 67 4.17 25.80 -5.62
CA PHE A 67 3.85 24.42 -5.21
C PHE A 67 4.17 23.41 -6.33
N ARG A 68 4.92 22.35 -6.00
CA ARG A 68 5.45 21.35 -6.97
C ARG A 68 4.41 20.48 -7.67
N ASN A 69 3.12 20.65 -7.37
CA ASN A 69 2.03 19.99 -8.07
C ASN A 69 1.12 21.07 -8.67
N GLY A 70 1.57 21.65 -9.79
CA GLY A 70 0.84 22.66 -10.56
C GLY A 70 0.00 22.09 -11.71
N VAL A 71 -0.23 20.77 -11.74
CA VAL A 71 -1.02 20.11 -12.80
C VAL A 71 -2.40 19.80 -12.26
N VAL A 72 -3.40 20.52 -12.78
CA VAL A 72 -4.82 20.32 -12.48
C VAL A 72 -5.18 18.85 -12.66
N GLY A 73 -5.81 18.24 -11.65
CA GLY A 73 -6.30 16.86 -11.72
C GLY A 73 -5.32 15.81 -11.20
N GLN A 74 -4.12 16.19 -10.74
CA GLN A 74 -3.22 15.28 -10.00
C GLN A 74 -3.62 15.18 -8.53
N THR A 75 -4.85 14.75 -8.27
CA THR A 75 -5.34 14.49 -6.91
C THR A 75 -4.92 13.10 -6.44
N LYS A 76 -4.90 12.89 -5.11
CA LYS A 76 -4.78 11.55 -4.51
C LYS A 76 -5.80 10.57 -5.10
N ALA A 77 -7.05 11.02 -5.25
CA ALA A 77 -8.12 10.23 -5.84
C ALA A 77 -7.84 9.83 -7.29
N ALA A 78 -7.27 10.73 -8.10
CA ALA A 78 -6.88 10.42 -9.48
C ALA A 78 -5.77 9.36 -9.56
N ILE A 79 -4.78 9.42 -8.66
CA ILE A 79 -3.71 8.41 -8.61
C ILE A 79 -4.29 7.05 -8.19
N ILE A 80 -5.13 7.01 -7.16
CA ILE A 80 -5.78 5.78 -6.71
C ILE A 80 -6.63 5.19 -7.84
N ALA A 81 -7.47 6.00 -8.49
CA ALA A 81 -8.28 5.57 -9.62
C ALA A 81 -7.42 5.01 -10.76
N SER A 82 -6.28 5.65 -11.06
CA SER A 82 -5.33 5.15 -12.05
C SER A 82 -4.74 3.79 -11.64
N LEU A 83 -4.33 3.60 -10.38
CA LEU A 83 -3.82 2.31 -9.91
C LEU A 83 -4.88 1.21 -10.07
N MET A 84 -6.11 1.48 -9.64
CA MET A 84 -7.20 0.50 -9.72
C MET A 84 -7.61 0.17 -11.16
N ALA A 85 -7.65 1.17 -12.05
CA ALA A 85 -7.93 0.97 -13.47
C ALA A 85 -6.90 0.05 -14.16
N HIS A 86 -5.68 -0.02 -13.63
CA HIS A 86 -4.60 -0.86 -14.16
C HIS A 86 -4.39 -2.16 -13.37
N GLY A 87 -5.41 -2.60 -12.61
CA GLY A 87 -5.44 -3.94 -12.00
C GLY A 87 -4.90 -4.02 -10.57
N ALA A 88 -4.63 -2.89 -9.93
CA ALA A 88 -4.36 -2.87 -8.49
C ALA A 88 -5.66 -3.02 -7.68
N GLY A 89 -5.70 -3.95 -6.74
CA GLY A 89 -6.73 -4.00 -5.71
C GLY A 89 -6.31 -3.18 -4.51
N ASP A 90 -7.18 -2.28 -4.05
CA ASP A 90 -7.02 -1.59 -2.77
C ASP A 90 -7.41 -2.55 -1.63
N TYR A 91 -6.44 -2.87 -0.78
CA TYR A 91 -6.62 -3.87 0.26
C TYR A 91 -7.37 -3.25 1.45
N LEU A 92 -8.58 -3.74 1.69
CA LEU A 92 -9.49 -3.29 2.75
C LEU A 92 -9.95 -1.82 2.61
N ASP A 93 -9.98 -1.28 1.39
CA ASP A 93 -10.39 0.10 1.10
C ASP A 93 -9.61 1.17 1.89
N LEU A 94 -8.37 0.84 2.28
CA LEU A 94 -7.52 1.71 3.08
C LEU A 94 -6.85 2.79 2.23
N ASN A 95 -6.85 2.65 0.91
CA ASN A 95 -6.12 3.47 -0.05
C ASN A 95 -4.61 3.53 0.23
N ILE A 96 -4.04 2.56 0.97
CA ILE A 96 -2.64 2.57 1.41
C ILE A 96 -1.88 1.36 0.88
N ILE A 97 -2.55 0.19 0.84
CA ILE A 97 -1.94 -1.08 0.44
C ILE A 97 -2.60 -1.50 -0.87
N PHE A 98 -1.81 -1.56 -1.93
CA PHE A 98 -2.25 -1.96 -3.26
C PHE A 98 -1.53 -3.24 -3.66
N ALA A 99 -2.29 -4.24 -4.11
CA ALA A 99 -1.72 -5.49 -4.61
C ALA A 99 -2.31 -5.84 -5.97
N ALA A 100 -1.53 -6.47 -6.84
CA ALA A 100 -2.05 -6.89 -8.14
C ALA A 100 -3.17 -7.93 -7.95
N LEU A 101 -4.33 -7.66 -8.53
CA LEU A 101 -5.39 -8.65 -8.61
C LEU A 101 -4.99 -9.65 -9.70
N ARG A 102 -4.71 -10.90 -9.34
CA ARG A 102 -4.68 -11.96 -10.34
C ARG A 102 -6.10 -12.09 -10.88
N SER A 103 -6.31 -11.77 -12.15
CA SER A 103 -7.47 -12.29 -12.86
C SER A 103 -7.43 -13.81 -12.71
N VAL A 104 -8.46 -14.39 -12.10
CA VAL A 104 -8.69 -15.84 -12.16
C VAL A 104 -9.14 -16.16 -13.58
N LEU A 105 -8.24 -16.01 -14.57
CA LEU A 105 -8.37 -16.67 -15.86
C LEU A 105 -7.85 -18.08 -15.67
N GLY A 106 -8.66 -18.85 -14.96
CA GLY A 106 -8.46 -20.25 -14.61
C GLY A 106 -9.78 -20.92 -14.28
N LEU A 107 -10.85 -20.51 -14.96
CA LEU A 107 -12.07 -21.31 -15.08
C LEU A 107 -12.07 -21.89 -16.50
N GLY A 108 -12.10 -23.22 -16.53
CA GLY A 108 -11.95 -24.01 -17.74
C GLY A 108 -12.95 -23.64 -18.82
N ILE A 109 -12.42 -23.59 -20.03
CA ILE A 109 -13.15 -24.05 -21.22
C ILE A 109 -12.73 -25.51 -21.41
#